data_AF-B9Z753-F1
#
_entry.id   AF-B9Z753-F1
#
_cell.length_a   1.000
_cell.length_b   1.000
_cell.length_c   1.000
_cell.angle_alpha   90.00
_cell.angle_beta   90.00
_cell.angle_gamma   90.00
#
_symmetry.space_group_name_H-M   'P 1'
#
loop_
_entity.id
_entity.type
_entity.pdbx_description
1 polymer ?
#
loop_
_entity_poly.entity_id
_entity_poly.type
_entity_poly.pdbx_seq_one_letter_code
_entity_poly.pdbx_strand_id
1 'polypeptide(L)'
;MEHASGQQHPIGLYLKVWGLLFVLSTLSYLVDYFHLQGLLRWFLIVAFMLLKAGLIVSVFMHLRWERLALVYAILIPPLCLLVLVGLMQAEANYTFSTRGVFFGHEAAVVNHVKPK
;
A
#
# COMPACT_ATOMS: atom_id res chain seq x y z
N MET A 1 -45.16 -29.08 -18.04
CA MET A 1 -44.09 -28.38 -18.78
C MET A 1 -43.03 -28.02 -17.77
N GLU A 2 -42.13 -28.97 -17.53
CA GLU A 2 -41.02 -28.87 -16.57
C GLU A 2 -39.88 -28.07 -17.19
N HIS A 3 -39.48 -27.00 -16.52
CA HIS A 3 -38.22 -26.30 -16.76
C HIS A 3 -37.35 -26.39 -15.50
N ALA A 4 -36.69 -27.54 -15.35
CA ALA A 4 -35.61 -27.76 -14.41
C ALA A 4 -34.29 -27.83 -15.19
N SER A 5 -33.58 -26.70 -15.30
CA SER A 5 -32.19 -26.67 -15.80
C SER A 5 -31.46 -25.37 -15.41
N GLY A 6 -30.43 -25.47 -14.57
CA GLY A 6 -29.29 -24.54 -14.56
C GLY A 6 -29.17 -23.60 -13.35
N GLN A 7 -28.30 -23.95 -12.40
CA GLN A 7 -27.60 -23.00 -11.54
C GLN A 7 -26.88 -21.92 -12.38
N GLN A 8 -27.56 -20.83 -12.70
CA GLN A 8 -27.01 -19.69 -13.44
C GLN A 8 -26.34 -18.69 -12.47
N HIS A 9 -25.30 -19.12 -11.73
CA HIS A 9 -24.23 -18.20 -11.29
C HIS A 9 -23.53 -17.68 -12.58
N PRO A 10 -22.95 -16.46 -12.73
CA PRO A 10 -22.60 -15.42 -11.77
C PRO A 10 -22.62 -13.96 -12.36
N ILE A 11 -23.60 -13.58 -13.20
CA ILE A 11 -23.59 -12.26 -13.91
C ILE A 11 -23.60 -11.06 -12.94
N GLY A 12 -24.36 -11.19 -11.84
CA GLY A 12 -24.45 -10.14 -10.81
C GLY A 12 -23.16 -9.95 -10.01
N LEU A 13 -22.35 -11.00 -9.88
CA LEU A 13 -21.05 -10.91 -9.21
C LEU A 13 -20.09 -10.07 -10.04
N TYR A 14 -20.02 -10.31 -11.35
CA TYR A 14 -19.17 -9.54 -12.26
C TYR A 14 -19.57 -8.07 -12.34
N LEU A 15 -20.86 -7.74 -12.38
CA LEU A 15 -21.32 -6.34 -12.37
C LEU A 15 -20.96 -5.61 -11.07
N LYS A 16 -21.08 -6.28 -9.91
CA LYS A 16 -20.67 -5.72 -8.61
C LYS A 16 -19.17 -5.44 -8.56
N VAL A 17 -18.37 -6.37 -9.07
CA VAL A 17 -16.91 -6.28 -9.05
C VAL A 17 -16.43 -5.24 -10.04
N TRP A 18 -17.05 -5.18 -11.22
CA TRP A 18 -16.83 -4.14 -12.20
C TRP A 18 -17.12 -2.76 -11.60
N GLY A 19 -18.25 -2.60 -10.91
CA GLY A 19 -18.59 -1.37 -10.20
C GLY A 19 -17.59 -1.03 -9.08
N LEU A 20 -17.17 -2.00 -8.28
CA LEU A 20 -16.16 -1.81 -7.24
C LEU A 20 -14.79 -1.40 -7.80
N LEU A 21 -14.33 -2.07 -8.87
CA LEU A 21 -13.08 -1.73 -9.56
C LEU A 21 -13.14 -0.34 -10.17
N PHE A 22 -14.29 0.02 -10.77
CA PHE A 22 -14.52 1.36 -11.31
C PHE A 22 -14.43 2.41 -10.21
N VAL A 23 -15.18 2.24 -9.13
CA VAL A 23 -15.17 3.15 -7.97
C VAL A 23 -13.77 3.27 -7.37
N LEU A 24 -13.05 2.16 -7.20
CA LEU A 24 -11.66 2.19 -6.73
C LEU A 24 -10.74 2.97 -7.66
N SER A 25 -10.89 2.78 -8.97
CA SER A 25 -10.07 3.47 -9.96
C SER A 25 -10.38 4.96 -9.99
N THR A 26 -11.64 5.35 -9.83
CA THR A 26 -12.05 6.75 -9.70
C THR A 26 -11.51 7.36 -8.41
N LEU A 27 -11.60 6.64 -7.28
CA LEU A 27 -11.01 7.08 -6.01
C LEU A 27 -9.49 7.23 -6.09
N SER A 28 -8.80 6.31 -6.76
CA SER A 28 -7.36 6.39 -6.99
C SER A 28 -6.99 7.63 -7.80
N TYR A 29 -7.81 7.98 -8.80
CA TYR A 29 -7.62 9.17 -9.62
C TYR A 29 -7.92 10.46 -8.84
N LEU A 30 -8.96 10.45 -8.01
CA LEU A 30 -9.33 11.59 -7.16
C LEU A 30 -8.23 11.89 -6.15
N VAL A 31 -7.65 10.83 -5.56
CA VAL A 31 -6.50 10.95 -4.67
C VAL A 31 -5.27 11.53 -5.38
N ASP A 32 -5.00 11.10 -6.61
CA ASP A 32 -3.91 11.66 -7.41
C ASP A 32 -4.15 13.16 -7.65
N TYR A 33 -5.41 13.55 -7.89
CA TYR A 33 -5.82 14.95 -8.07
C TYR A 33 -5.62 15.83 -6.82
N PHE A 34 -5.71 15.27 -5.61
CA PHE A 34 -5.46 16.02 -4.38
C PHE A 34 -3.99 16.39 -4.16
N HIS A 35 -3.06 15.96 -5.03
CA HIS A 35 -1.67 16.43 -5.10
C HIS A 35 -0.98 16.54 -3.73
N LEU A 36 -1.29 15.61 -2.82
CA LEU A 36 -0.79 15.60 -1.45
C LEU A 36 0.73 15.44 -1.49
N GLN A 37 1.49 16.46 -1.10
CA GLN A 37 2.95 16.43 -1.13
C GLN A 37 3.53 15.52 -0.03
N GLY A 38 4.62 14.82 -0.35
CA GLY A 38 5.40 14.02 0.62
C GLY A 38 4.98 12.54 0.73
N LEU A 39 5.18 11.97 1.93
CA LEU A 39 4.94 10.55 2.25
C LEU A 39 3.49 10.09 2.01
N LEU A 40 2.54 11.02 2.09
CA LEU A 40 1.12 10.72 1.95
C LEU A 40 0.75 10.22 0.56
N ARG A 41 1.43 10.73 -0.49
CA ARG A 41 1.29 10.24 -1.87
C ARG A 41 1.75 8.80 -2.02
N TRP A 42 2.87 8.47 -1.38
CA TRP A 42 3.45 7.13 -1.43
C TRP A 42 2.54 6.11 -0.74
N PHE A 43 2.03 6.46 0.44
CA PHE A 43 1.06 5.63 1.17
C PHE A 43 -0.21 5.38 0.36
N LEU A 44 -0.78 6.42 -0.23
CA LEU A 44 -2.02 6.33 -1.02
C LEU A 44 -1.85 5.47 -2.28
N ILE A 45 -0.75 5.64 -3.03
CA ILE A 45 -0.47 4.81 -4.22
C ILE A 45 -0.39 3.33 -3.82
N VAL A 46 0.39 3.01 -2.79
CA VAL A 46 0.52 1.62 -2.30
C VAL A 46 -0.82 1.09 -1.80
N ALA A 47 -1.60 1.91 -1.08
CA ALA A 47 -2.91 1.53 -0.58
C ALA A 47 -3.87 1.19 -1.73
N PHE A 48 -3.98 2.03 -2.77
CA PHE A 48 -4.82 1.73 -3.95
C PHE A 48 -4.34 0.50 -4.71
N MET A 49 -3.03 0.31 -4.80
CA MET A 49 -2.44 -0.86 -5.46
C MET A 49 -2.80 -2.16 -4.73
N LEU A 50 -2.72 -2.17 -3.40
CA LEU A 50 -3.15 -3.29 -2.56
C LEU A 50 -4.66 -3.49 -2.59
N LEU A 51 -5.45 -2.42 -2.53
CA LEU A 51 -6.91 -2.49 -2.46
C LEU A 51 -7.48 -3.08 -3.75
N LYS A 52 -6.96 -2.69 -4.93
CA LYS A 52 -7.40 -3.27 -6.20
C LYS A 52 -6.93 -4.72 -6.36
N ALA A 53 -5.70 -5.04 -5.94
CA ALA A 53 -5.16 -6.40 -6.01
C ALA A 53 -5.93 -7.34 -5.06
N GLY A 54 -6.21 -6.90 -3.84
CA GLY A 54 -7.02 -7.63 -2.86
C GLY A 54 -8.45 -7.87 -3.35
N LEU A 55 -9.09 -6.87 -3.95
CA LEU A 55 -10.41 -7.04 -4.59
C LEU A 55 -10.38 -8.08 -5.70
N ILE A 56 -9.35 -8.07 -6.56
CA ILE A 56 -9.20 -9.06 -7.62
C ILE A 56 -8.99 -10.46 -7.02
N VAL A 57 -8.15 -10.60 -5.98
CA VAL A 57 -7.90 -11.89 -5.32
C VAL A 57 -9.15 -12.41 -4.60
N SER A 58 -9.87 -11.58 -3.87
CA SER A 58 -11.10 -11.99 -3.18
C SER A 58 -12.21 -12.40 -4.16
N VAL A 59 -12.22 -11.87 -5.38
CA VAL A 59 -13.26 -12.17 -6.38
C VAL A 59 -12.85 -13.33 -7.29
N PHE A 60 -11.70 -13.22 -7.95
CA PHE A 60 -11.26 -14.24 -8.91
C PHE A 60 -10.69 -15.48 -8.21
N MET A 61 -10.21 -15.35 -6.98
CA MET A 61 -9.55 -16.41 -6.24
C MET A 61 -10.39 -16.95 -5.07
N HIS A 62 -11.70 -16.74 -5.07
CA HIS A 62 -12.66 -17.45 -4.20
C HIS A 62 -12.97 -18.88 -4.72
N LEU A 63 -11.95 -19.71 -4.98
CA LEU A 63 -12.17 -21.13 -4.65
C LEU A 63 -12.11 -21.22 -3.12
N ARG A 64 -12.46 -22.34 -2.50
CA ARG A 64 -12.07 -22.66 -1.12
C ARG A 64 -11.16 -23.89 -1.23
N TRP A 65 -10.25 -24.12 -0.29
CA TRP A 65 -9.53 -25.41 -0.12
C TRP A 65 -8.13 -25.75 -0.70
N GLU A 66 -7.59 -25.20 -1.80
CA GLU A 66 -6.18 -25.53 -2.20
C GLU A 66 -5.25 -24.33 -2.47
N ARG A 67 -5.77 -23.10 -2.58
CA ARG A 67 -5.01 -21.94 -3.12
C ARG A 67 -4.55 -20.87 -2.11
N LEU A 68 -4.67 -21.10 -0.80
CA LEU A 68 -4.10 -20.17 0.20
C LEU A 68 -2.59 -19.98 -0.04
N ALA A 69 -1.90 -21.05 -0.43
CA ALA A 69 -0.48 -21.00 -0.77
C ALA A 69 -0.15 -20.04 -1.94
N LEU A 70 -1.00 -19.96 -2.97
CA LEU A 70 -0.79 -19.03 -4.10
C LEU A 70 -1.04 -17.57 -3.69
N VAL A 71 -2.04 -17.33 -2.84
CA VAL A 71 -2.29 -15.98 -2.30
C VAL A 71 -1.13 -15.54 -1.43
N TYR A 72 -0.65 -16.40 -0.53
CA TYR A 72 0.54 -16.11 0.28
C TYR A 72 1.79 -15.96 -0.60
N ALA A 73 1.96 -16.75 -1.65
CA ALA A 73 3.10 -16.61 -2.57
C ALA A 73 3.13 -15.26 -3.30
N ILE A 74 1.97 -14.65 -3.59
CA ILE A 74 1.88 -13.33 -4.26
C ILE A 74 1.86 -12.19 -3.25
N LEU A 75 1.29 -12.38 -2.05
CA LEU A 75 1.14 -11.34 -1.03
C LEU A 75 2.36 -11.23 -0.10
N ILE A 76 3.06 -12.33 0.18
CA ILE A 76 4.26 -12.33 1.03
C ILE A 76 5.40 -11.51 0.42
N PRO A 77 5.73 -11.60 -0.88
CA PRO A 77 6.80 -10.79 -1.47
C PRO A 77 6.61 -9.27 -1.28
N PRO A 78 5.45 -8.67 -1.61
CA PRO A 78 5.23 -7.24 -1.37
C PRO A 78 5.15 -6.91 0.12
N LEU A 79 4.62 -7.79 0.97
CA LEU A 79 4.58 -7.55 2.42
C LEU A 79 5.99 -7.53 3.03
N CYS A 80 6.86 -8.45 2.61
CA CYS A 80 8.25 -8.52 3.05
C CYS A 80 9.02 -7.26 2.62
N LEU A 81 8.80 -6.80 1.39
CA LEU A 81 9.37 -5.54 0.90
C LEU A 81 8.87 -4.33 1.70
N LEU A 82 7.59 -4.27 2.06
CA LEU A 82 7.05 -3.20 2.91
C LEU A 82 7.69 -3.17 4.29
N VAL A 83 7.92 -4.34 4.90
CA VAL A 83 8.64 -4.44 6.18
C VAL A 83 10.08 -3.94 6.02
N LEU A 84 10.78 -4.37 4.96
CA LEU A 84 12.16 -3.96 4.69
C LEU A 84 12.28 -2.44 4.50
N VAL A 85 11.37 -1.86 3.71
CA VAL A 85 11.29 -0.41 3.48
C VAL A 85 10.94 0.33 4.78
N GLY A 86 10.04 -0.22 5.60
CA GLY A 86 9.69 0.36 6.90
C GLY A 86 10.88 0.40 7.87
N LEU A 87 11.65 -0.69 7.95
CA LEU A 87 12.89 -0.74 8.74
C LEU A 87 13.92 0.27 8.22
N MET A 88 14.12 0.36 6.90
CA MET A 88 15.02 1.35 6.30
C MET A 88 14.57 2.79 6.58
N GLN A 89 13.27 3.06 6.61
CA GLN A 89 12.75 4.38 6.97
C GLN A 89 13.05 4.72 8.44
N ALA A 90 12.87 3.76 9.36
CA ALA A 90 13.21 3.94 10.76
C ALA A 90 14.71 4.28 10.93
N GLU A 91 15.60 3.49 10.32
CA GLU A 91 17.06 3.73 10.33
C GLU A 91 17.44 5.09 9.73
N ALA A 92 16.78 5.50 8.64
CA ALA A 92 17.00 6.82 8.04
C ALA A 92 16.65 7.95 9.01
N ASN A 93 15.56 7.80 9.77
CA ASN A 93 15.14 8.78 10.77
C ASN A 93 16.11 8.84 11.97
N TYR A 94 16.57 7.68 12.46
CA TYR A 94 17.60 7.61 13.50
C TYR A 94 18.92 8.25 13.06
N THR A 95 19.37 7.98 11.83
CA THR A 95 20.56 8.59 11.25
C THR A 95 20.42 10.11 11.11
N PHE A 96 19.25 10.59 10.68
CA PHE A 96 18.97 12.02 10.57
C PHE A 96 19.02 12.71 11.95
N SER A 97 18.40 12.10 12.97
CA SER A 97 18.39 12.63 14.34
C SER A 97 19.79 12.70 14.94
N THR A 98 20.57 11.62 14.82
CA THR A 98 21.94 11.56 15.37
C THR A 98 22.87 12.59 14.70
N ARG A 99 22.72 12.80 13.39
CA ARG A 99 23.44 13.87 12.67
C ARG A 99 23.08 15.26 13.21
N GLY A 100 21.80 15.51 13.47
CA GLY A 100 21.35 16.78 14.05
C GLY A 100 21.98 17.04 15.43
N VAL A 101 22.09 16.01 16.27
CA VAL A 101 22.72 16.13 17.61
C VAL A 101 24.22 16.41 17.50
N PHE A 102 24.95 15.69 16.64
CA PHE A 102 26.40 15.86 16.49
C PHE A 102 26.78 17.18 15.80
N PHE A 103 26.16 17.52 14.66
CA PHE A 103 26.45 18.78 13.96
C PHE A 103 25.89 20.01 14.72
N GLY A 104 24.79 19.85 15.46
CA GLY A 104 24.25 20.90 16.33
C GLY A 104 25.16 21.20 17.53
N HIS A 105 25.78 20.17 18.12
CA HIS A 105 26.74 20.34 19.21
C HIS A 105 28.04 21.01 18.73
N GLU A 106 28.56 20.64 17.55
CA GLU A 106 29.75 21.27 16.97
C GLU A 106 29.52 22.74 16.58
N ALA A 107 28.34 23.08 16.04
CA ALA A 107 27.96 24.47 15.76
C ALA A 107 27.86 25.33 17.03
N ALA A 108 27.43 24.74 18.16
CA ALA A 108 27.39 25.42 19.45
C ALA A 108 28.79 25.60 20.07
N VAL A 109 29.66 24.59 19.96
CA VAL A 109 31.05 24.65 20.46
C VAL A 109 31.91 25.63 19.65
N VAL A 110 31.80 25.64 18.32
CA VAL A 110 32.53 26.60 17.45
C VAL A 110 32.12 28.05 17.74
N ASN A 111 30.83 28.31 17.98
CA ASN A 111 30.36 29.65 18.39
C ASN A 111 30.91 30.07 19.77
N HIS A 112 31.17 29.11 20.67
CA HIS A 112 31.73 29.40 21.99
C HIS A 112 33.26 29.59 21.97
N VAL A 113 33.96 29.05 20.96
CA VAL A 113 35.43 29.15 20.80
C VAL A 113 35.87 30.36 19.98
N LYS A 114 34.99 30.96 19.18
CA LYS A 114 35.23 32.30 18.62
C LYS A 114 34.56 33.38 19.48
N PRO A 115 35.26 34.00 20.45
CA PRO A 115 34.86 35.32 20.89
C PRO A 115 35.16 36.29 19.74
N LYS A 116 34.07 36.83 19.18
CA LYS A 116 33.95 38.03 18.34
C LYS A 116 35.21 38.56 17.63
#